data_AF-A0A5K0WWU2-F1
#
_entry.id   AF-A0A5K0WWU2-F1
#
_cell.length_a   1.000
_cell.length_b   1.000
_cell.length_c   1.000
_cell.angle_alpha   90.00
_cell.angle_beta   90.00
_cell.angle_gamma   90.00
#
_symmetry.space_group_name_H-M   'P 1'
#
loop_
_entity.id
_entity.type
_entity.pdbx_description
1 polymer ?
#
loop_
_entity_poly.entity_id
_entity_poly.type
_entity_poly.pdbx_seq_one_letter_code
_entity_poly.pdbx_strand_id
1 'polypeptide(L)'
;DVFCNTCFSGPCSHAEDGIYLYGSFLADDLSFLHFGTSSEVLDHLDEAHTRYVGRRHLCSIPATTVSDISASAVILSSQIDAGVSIGEDSLVYDSLLSGGVQIGSRCIVVGVHIQEEKGNESLLDVAPFTLPDRHCLWEVPLLGRSEKVIIFCGLHDNPKNSFARDGTFCGKPWKKILHDSGIQPDELWSSSSTDEMCLWNAKIFPVMPLSEMLSLAMWLMGLNGQHHEHMLSAWRTSYRVSLEQMHRSIDFKQLCMDSSNHQANIAAGIAKACIKYGLLGRNLSQLCAEILQNEKTGISTCMEFFNLCCKFLDKNSRILPLSRIYQVQVDLLKMCGGEIKANLMERSVWMAVADETAAAVKFGLE
;
A
#
# COMPACT_ATOMS: atom_id res chain seq x y z
N ASP A 1 9.81 10.85 12.01
CA ASP A 1 10.90 9.88 12.23
C ASP A 1 10.62 8.45 11.74
N VAL A 2 9.70 7.67 12.32
CA VAL A 2 9.48 6.25 11.92
C VAL A 2 8.92 6.10 10.49
N PHE A 3 8.12 7.07 10.03
CA PHE A 3 7.53 7.10 8.68
C PHE A 3 8.54 7.43 7.56
N CYS A 4 9.64 8.11 7.87
CA CYS A 4 10.59 8.62 6.87
C CYS A 4 11.54 7.54 6.33
N ASN A 5 11.94 6.59 7.18
CA ASN A 5 13.01 5.64 6.84
C ASN A 5 12.51 4.38 6.12
N THR A 6 11.20 4.16 6.01
CA THR A 6 10.62 2.94 5.44
C THR A 6 10.13 3.10 4.00
N CYS A 7 10.00 4.33 3.48
CA CYS A 7 9.41 4.57 2.15
C CYS A 7 10.40 4.52 0.97
N PHE A 8 11.71 4.42 1.21
CA PHE A 8 12.72 4.46 0.14
C PHE A 8 13.89 3.51 0.42
N SER A 9 13.66 2.21 0.33
CA SER A 9 14.77 1.25 0.21
C SER A 9 14.37 0.09 -0.69
N GLY A 10 14.79 0.16 -1.97
CA GLY A 10 14.84 -1.00 -2.85
C GLY A 10 16.02 -1.92 -2.49
N PRO A 11 16.03 -3.18 -2.97
CA PRO A 11 17.08 -4.13 -2.63
C PRO A 11 18.43 -3.73 -3.24
N CYS A 12 19.45 -3.60 -2.39
CA CYS A 12 20.85 -3.57 -2.81
C CYS A 12 21.30 -5.01 -3.15
N SER A 13 21.60 -5.26 -4.42
CA SER A 13 22.18 -6.52 -4.88
C SER A 13 23.61 -6.70 -4.36
N HIS A 14 23.89 -7.85 -3.73
CA HIS A 14 25.24 -8.27 -3.37
C HIS A 14 26.11 -8.46 -4.62
N ALA A 15 27.24 -7.76 -4.68
CA ALA A 15 28.32 -8.02 -5.62
C ALA A 15 29.32 -9.01 -5.00
N GLU A 16 29.35 -10.23 -5.50
CA GLU A 16 30.54 -11.07 -5.41
C GLU A 16 31.56 -10.55 -6.45
N ASP A 17 32.84 -10.64 -6.12
CA ASP A 17 34.01 -10.17 -6.89
C ASP A 17 34.38 -8.69 -6.78
N GLY A 18 34.91 -8.31 -5.60
CA GLY A 18 36.22 -7.65 -5.51
C GLY A 18 36.52 -6.38 -6.29
N ILE A 19 35.51 -5.60 -6.72
CA ILE A 19 35.68 -4.27 -7.32
C ILE A 19 34.84 -3.27 -6.53
N TYR A 20 35.50 -2.39 -5.78
CA TYR A 20 34.82 -1.27 -5.11
C TYR A 20 34.40 -0.22 -6.15
N LEU A 21 33.16 -0.30 -6.62
CA LEU A 21 32.51 0.77 -7.37
C LEU A 21 32.14 1.91 -6.40
N TYR A 22 32.94 2.98 -6.38
CA TYR A 22 32.51 4.26 -5.83
C TYR A 22 31.71 5.02 -6.90
N GLY A 23 30.39 4.84 -6.89
CA GLY A 23 29.46 5.67 -7.64
C GLY A 23 28.77 6.66 -6.70
N SER A 24 29.14 7.93 -6.71
CA SER A 24 28.32 9.00 -6.14
C SER A 24 27.28 9.40 -7.20
N PHE A 25 26.05 8.93 -7.05
CA PHE A 25 24.94 9.39 -7.89
C PHE A 25 24.42 10.70 -7.31
N LEU A 26 24.58 11.80 -8.04
CA LEU A 26 23.96 13.07 -7.70
C LEU A 26 22.52 13.01 -8.20
N ALA A 27 21.56 12.94 -7.29
CA ALA A 27 20.15 12.90 -7.63
C ALA A 27 19.57 14.32 -7.56
N ASP A 28 19.87 15.13 -8.57
CA ASP A 28 19.51 16.55 -8.63
C ASP A 28 17.98 16.79 -8.60
N ASP A 29 17.19 15.78 -8.98
CA ASP A 29 15.73 15.82 -8.98
C ASP A 29 15.08 15.22 -7.71
N LEU A 30 15.87 14.72 -6.75
CA LEU A 30 15.35 14.21 -5.47
C LEU A 30 15.31 15.33 -4.43
N SER A 31 14.10 15.68 -3.99
CA SER A 31 13.93 16.46 -2.77
C SER A 31 14.12 15.53 -1.57
N PHE A 32 15.21 15.74 -0.81
CA PHE A 32 15.40 15.07 0.47
C PHE A 32 14.44 15.67 1.50
N LEU A 33 13.31 15.00 1.71
CA LEU A 33 12.28 15.44 2.66
C LEU A 33 12.55 14.83 4.04
N HIS A 34 12.75 15.69 5.03
CA HIS A 34 12.65 15.31 6.44
C HIS A 34 11.24 15.61 6.89
N PHE A 35 10.39 14.58 7.03
CA PHE A 35 9.07 14.76 7.61
C PHE A 35 9.18 14.84 9.14
N GLY A 36 9.10 16.06 9.67
CA GLY A 36 8.93 16.35 11.08
C GLY A 36 7.55 15.95 11.60
N THR A 37 6.54 15.90 10.73
CA THR A 37 5.17 15.49 11.05
C THR A 37 4.52 14.70 9.91
N SER A 38 3.49 13.91 10.23
CA SER A 38 2.69 13.21 9.22
C SER A 38 1.94 14.17 8.29
N SER A 39 1.58 15.37 8.75
CA SER A 39 0.94 16.40 7.90
C SER A 39 1.83 16.86 6.75
N GLU A 40 3.14 17.00 6.98
CA GLU A 40 4.07 17.43 5.93
C GLU A 40 4.07 16.47 4.74
N VAL A 41 3.85 15.16 4.97
CA VAL A 41 3.70 14.18 3.89
C VAL A 41 2.59 14.58 2.92
N LEU A 42 1.44 15.04 3.44
CA LEU A 42 0.32 15.48 2.61
C LEU A 42 0.62 16.82 1.92
N ASP A 43 1.29 17.75 2.62
CA ASP A 43 1.64 19.05 2.06
C ASP A 43 2.62 18.92 0.86
N HIS A 44 3.44 17.87 0.84
CA HIS A 44 4.32 17.54 -0.28
C HIS A 44 3.61 16.84 -1.46
N LEU A 45 2.41 16.32 -1.22
CA LEU A 45 1.55 15.73 -2.26
C LEU A 45 0.55 16.75 -2.84
N ASP A 46 0.53 17.97 -2.32
CA ASP A 46 -0.30 19.08 -2.81
C ASP A 46 0.19 19.63 -4.17
N GLU A 47 -0.72 20.22 -4.94
CA GLU A 47 -0.61 20.62 -6.36
C GLU A 47 0.63 21.45 -6.70
N ALA A 48 1.15 22.20 -5.73
CA ALA A 48 2.35 23.00 -5.91
C ALA A 48 3.59 22.16 -6.29
N HIS A 49 3.62 20.88 -5.93
CA HIS A 49 4.79 19.99 -6.10
C HIS A 49 4.55 18.80 -7.06
N THR A 50 3.31 18.52 -7.47
CA THR A 50 2.93 17.29 -8.22
C THR A 50 3.22 17.32 -9.73
N ARG A 51 4.20 18.10 -10.21
CA ARG A 51 4.52 18.13 -11.65
C ARG A 51 5.04 16.79 -12.20
N TYR A 52 5.51 15.89 -11.35
CA TYR A 52 6.25 14.69 -11.76
C TYR A 52 5.63 13.35 -11.37
N VAL A 53 4.75 13.29 -10.35
CA VAL A 53 4.12 12.03 -9.88
C VAL A 53 2.62 12.12 -10.01
N GLY A 54 2.04 11.20 -10.80
CA GLY A 54 0.58 11.10 -10.93
C GLY A 54 -0.06 10.65 -9.61
N ARG A 55 -1.24 11.18 -9.29
CA ARG A 55 -1.98 10.84 -8.06
C ARG A 55 -2.49 9.40 -8.02
N ARG A 56 -2.40 8.66 -9.11
CA ARG A 56 -2.77 7.26 -9.24
C ARG A 56 -1.60 6.53 -9.87
N HIS A 57 -0.93 5.68 -9.10
CA HIS A 57 0.23 4.91 -9.58
C HIS A 57 0.20 3.50 -9.02
N LEU A 58 0.49 2.51 -9.88
CA LEU A 58 0.46 1.08 -9.54
C LEU A 58 -0.77 0.73 -8.69
N CYS A 59 -1.96 1.11 -9.14
CA CYS A 59 -3.18 0.94 -8.37
C CYS A 59 -4.30 0.32 -9.19
N SER A 60 -5.17 -0.42 -8.53
CA SER A 60 -6.43 -0.91 -9.07
C SER A 60 -7.57 -0.15 -8.41
N ILE A 61 -8.29 0.66 -9.17
CA ILE A 61 -9.45 1.42 -8.69
C ILE A 61 -10.66 1.05 -9.54
N PRO A 62 -11.87 1.01 -8.95
CA PRO A 62 -13.06 0.66 -9.70
C PRO A 62 -13.52 1.85 -10.53
N ALA A 63 -14.52 1.65 -11.39
CA ALA A 63 -15.13 2.75 -12.12
C ALA A 63 -15.74 3.78 -11.14
N THR A 64 -15.69 5.07 -11.49
CA THR A 64 -16.14 6.19 -10.64
C THR A 64 -17.61 6.13 -10.22
N THR A 65 -18.43 5.28 -10.85
CA THR A 65 -19.85 5.13 -10.52
C THR A 65 -20.12 4.22 -9.33
N VAL A 66 -19.11 3.49 -8.83
CA VAL A 66 -19.29 2.50 -7.76
C VAL A 66 -18.42 2.76 -6.53
N SER A 67 -17.55 3.78 -6.55
CA SER A 67 -16.76 4.24 -5.40
C SER A 67 -16.61 5.76 -5.43
N ASP A 68 -16.63 6.39 -4.26
CA ASP A 68 -16.52 7.85 -4.12
C ASP A 68 -15.10 8.23 -3.68
N ILE A 69 -14.19 8.34 -4.66
CA ILE A 69 -12.78 8.66 -4.43
C ILE A 69 -12.52 10.06 -4.94
N SER A 70 -12.17 10.98 -4.04
CA SER A 70 -11.84 12.36 -4.40
C SER A 70 -10.70 12.42 -5.44
N ALA A 71 -10.81 13.37 -6.37
CA ALA A 71 -9.80 13.62 -7.39
C ALA A 71 -8.45 14.09 -6.79
N SER A 72 -8.47 14.74 -5.63
CA SER A 72 -7.27 15.23 -4.95
C SER A 72 -6.60 14.18 -4.04
N ALA A 73 -7.32 13.12 -3.66
CA ALA A 73 -6.71 11.99 -2.97
C ALA A 73 -5.53 11.44 -3.78
N VAL A 74 -4.58 10.78 -3.13
CA VAL A 74 -3.40 10.15 -3.75
C VAL A 74 -3.42 8.67 -3.42
N ILE A 75 -3.48 7.81 -4.44
CA ILE A 75 -3.58 6.36 -4.31
C ILE A 75 -2.39 5.72 -5.02
N LEU A 76 -1.52 5.09 -4.24
CA LEU A 76 -0.25 4.54 -4.70
C LEU A 76 -0.16 3.08 -4.27
N SER A 77 0.27 2.19 -5.16
CA SER A 77 0.52 0.78 -4.80
C SER A 77 -0.68 0.10 -4.11
N SER A 78 -1.91 0.50 -4.43
CA SER A 78 -3.10 0.13 -3.65
C SER A 78 -4.23 -0.43 -4.52
N GLN A 79 -5.04 -1.31 -3.92
CA GLN A 79 -6.27 -1.82 -4.51
C GLN A 79 -7.46 -1.29 -3.74
N ILE A 80 -8.38 -0.64 -4.46
CA ILE A 80 -9.63 -0.13 -3.93
C ILE A 80 -10.76 -0.89 -4.63
N ASP A 81 -11.65 -1.48 -3.86
CA ASP A 81 -12.83 -2.17 -4.38
C ASP A 81 -14.05 -1.22 -4.42
N ALA A 82 -15.13 -1.70 -5.06
CA ALA A 82 -16.39 -0.99 -5.12
C ALA A 82 -16.96 -0.73 -3.71
N GLY A 83 -17.62 0.43 -3.53
CA GLY A 83 -18.25 0.84 -2.27
C GLY A 83 -17.33 1.58 -1.31
N VAL A 84 -16.01 1.60 -1.55
CA VAL A 84 -15.06 2.38 -0.75
C VAL A 84 -15.19 3.88 -1.05
N SER A 85 -15.07 4.71 -0.02
CA SER A 85 -15.01 6.18 -0.15
C SER A 85 -13.71 6.74 0.43
N ILE A 86 -13.13 7.74 -0.25
CA ILE A 86 -11.86 8.38 0.14
C ILE A 86 -11.98 9.89 -0.06
N GLY A 87 -11.87 10.62 1.05
CA GLY A 87 -11.96 12.08 1.09
C GLY A 87 -10.78 12.81 0.45
N GLU A 88 -10.90 14.13 0.42
CA GLU A 88 -9.95 15.04 -0.22
C GLU A 88 -8.57 14.98 0.43
N ASP A 89 -7.53 15.12 -0.38
CA ASP A 89 -6.13 15.30 0.05
C ASP A 89 -5.62 14.18 0.98
N SER A 90 -6.21 12.99 0.87
CA SER A 90 -5.81 11.79 1.61
C SER A 90 -4.78 10.98 0.83
N LEU A 91 -3.84 10.36 1.54
CA LEU A 91 -2.88 9.40 0.98
C LEU A 91 -3.29 7.98 1.35
N VAL A 92 -3.42 7.12 0.35
CA VAL A 92 -3.53 5.66 0.52
C VAL A 92 -2.36 4.99 -0.20
N TYR A 93 -1.51 4.31 0.56
CA TYR A 93 -0.31 3.64 0.07
C TYR A 93 -0.29 2.17 0.49
N ASP A 94 0.10 1.30 -0.44
CA ASP A 94 0.33 -0.13 -0.19
C ASP A 94 -0.84 -0.87 0.49
N SER A 95 -2.07 -0.43 0.22
CA SER A 95 -3.27 -0.86 0.95
C SER A 95 -4.24 -1.62 0.05
N LEU A 96 -5.09 -2.44 0.68
CA LEU A 96 -6.21 -3.12 0.02
C LEU A 96 -7.47 -2.79 0.80
N LEU A 97 -8.39 -2.04 0.21
CA LEU A 97 -9.61 -1.57 0.87
C LEU A 97 -10.83 -2.10 0.13
N SER A 98 -11.72 -2.76 0.87
CA SER A 98 -13.01 -3.26 0.40
C SER A 98 -14.05 -3.17 1.53
N GLY A 99 -15.25 -3.71 1.34
CA GLY A 99 -16.23 -3.80 2.43
C GLY A 99 -16.84 -2.48 2.88
N GLY A 100 -17.00 -1.54 1.93
CA GLY A 100 -17.62 -0.24 2.22
C GLY A 100 -16.78 0.70 3.09
N VAL A 101 -15.48 0.45 3.25
CA VAL A 101 -14.56 1.31 4.02
C VAL A 101 -14.73 2.79 3.66
N GLN A 102 -14.79 3.64 4.68
CA GLN A 102 -14.92 5.09 4.54
C GLN A 102 -13.68 5.78 5.11
N ILE A 103 -12.92 6.46 4.25
CA ILE A 103 -11.75 7.24 4.64
C ILE A 103 -12.09 8.72 4.50
N GLY A 104 -11.98 9.47 5.60
CA GLY A 104 -12.16 10.91 5.62
C GLY A 104 -11.11 11.69 4.83
N SER A 105 -11.19 13.01 4.91
CA SER A 105 -10.28 13.94 4.24
C SER A 105 -8.98 14.13 5.03
N ARG A 106 -7.88 14.36 4.32
CA ARG A 106 -6.52 14.55 4.88
C ARG A 106 -6.07 13.39 5.77
N CYS A 107 -6.40 12.17 5.37
CA CYS A 107 -6.00 10.96 6.06
C CYS A 107 -4.73 10.34 5.44
N ILE A 108 -4.02 9.54 6.23
CA ILE A 108 -2.89 8.73 5.74
C ILE A 108 -3.16 7.28 6.08
N VAL A 109 -3.27 6.43 5.06
CA VAL A 109 -3.50 4.99 5.20
C VAL A 109 -2.35 4.24 4.54
N VAL A 110 -1.63 3.41 5.30
CA VAL A 110 -0.41 2.73 4.83
C VAL A 110 -0.41 1.26 5.20
N GLY A 111 -0.28 0.38 4.21
CA GLY A 111 -0.10 -1.06 4.43
C GLY A 111 -1.32 -1.76 5.03
N VAL A 112 -2.52 -1.17 4.94
CA VAL A 112 -3.74 -1.65 5.62
C VAL A 112 -4.59 -2.47 4.66
N HIS A 113 -4.91 -3.71 5.05
CA HIS A 113 -5.55 -4.69 4.16
C HIS A 113 -6.91 -5.12 4.73
N ILE A 114 -7.97 -4.36 4.43
CA ILE A 114 -9.34 -4.60 4.91
C ILE A 114 -10.15 -5.31 3.82
N GLN A 115 -10.46 -6.58 4.09
CA GLN A 115 -11.23 -7.44 3.19
C GLN A 115 -12.61 -7.78 3.75
N GLU A 116 -13.63 -7.72 2.90
CA GLU A 116 -14.95 -8.26 3.19
C GLU A 116 -14.87 -9.79 3.26
N GLU A 117 -14.90 -10.37 4.47
CA GLU A 117 -14.96 -11.82 4.65
C GLU A 117 -16.36 -12.32 4.29
N LYS A 118 -16.47 -13.10 3.21
CA LYS A 118 -17.72 -13.78 2.86
C LYS A 118 -17.98 -14.92 3.85
N GLY A 119 -18.86 -14.68 4.83
CA GLY A 119 -19.54 -15.76 5.56
C GLY A 119 -19.21 -15.92 7.05
N ASN A 120 -18.59 -14.94 7.70
CA ASN A 120 -18.46 -14.92 9.16
C ASN A 120 -19.24 -13.73 9.75
N GLU A 121 -20.17 -14.03 10.67
CA GLU A 121 -20.79 -13.05 11.56
C GLU A 121 -19.67 -12.43 12.43
N SER A 122 -19.13 -11.30 11.98
CA SER A 122 -18.07 -10.55 12.66
C SER A 122 -18.68 -9.47 13.53
N LEU A 123 -17.95 -8.98 14.55
CA LEU A 123 -18.32 -7.75 15.29
C LEU A 123 -18.50 -6.51 14.39
N LEU A 124 -18.07 -6.58 13.12
CA LEU A 124 -18.32 -5.58 12.08
C LEU A 124 -19.71 -5.65 11.41
N ASP A 125 -20.59 -6.59 11.79
CA ASP A 125 -21.97 -6.69 11.26
C ASP A 125 -22.84 -5.43 11.53
N VAL A 126 -22.31 -4.44 12.23
CA VAL A 126 -23.02 -3.24 12.66
C VAL A 126 -22.73 -2.02 11.76
N ALA A 127 -21.57 -1.91 11.12
CA ALA A 127 -21.24 -0.82 10.19
C ALA A 127 -19.89 -1.03 9.48
N PRO A 128 -19.71 -0.51 8.24
CA PRO A 128 -18.40 -0.49 7.59
C PRO A 128 -17.38 0.34 8.40
N PHE A 129 -16.10 -0.03 8.30
CA PHE A 129 -15.04 0.70 8.99
C PHE A 129 -14.94 2.15 8.48
N THR A 130 -14.88 3.10 9.41
CA THR A 130 -14.74 4.53 9.11
C THR A 130 -13.49 5.10 9.79
N LEU A 131 -12.62 5.74 9.00
CA LEU A 131 -11.50 6.54 9.47
C LEU A 131 -11.90 8.03 9.37
N PRO A 132 -12.04 8.77 10.50
CA PRO A 132 -12.41 10.18 10.45
C PRO A 132 -11.35 11.05 9.77
N ASP A 133 -11.75 12.25 9.35
CA ASP A 133 -10.84 13.26 8.80
C ASP A 133 -9.60 13.45 9.67
N ARG A 134 -8.46 13.72 9.03
CA ARG A 134 -7.18 14.03 9.68
C ARG A 134 -6.73 12.92 10.64
N HIS A 135 -6.86 11.66 10.22
CA HIS A 135 -6.33 10.51 10.95
C HIS A 135 -5.32 9.72 10.11
N CYS A 136 -4.41 9.07 10.81
CA CYS A 136 -3.47 8.12 10.25
C CYS A 136 -3.89 6.70 10.64
N LEU A 137 -3.69 5.74 9.75
CA LEU A 137 -3.93 4.31 9.99
C LEU A 137 -2.84 3.50 9.28
N TRP A 138 -2.15 2.62 9.99
CA TRP A 138 -1.18 1.71 9.37
C TRP A 138 -1.08 0.38 10.12
N GLU A 139 -0.62 -0.65 9.43
CA GLU A 139 -0.41 -1.98 10.01
C GLU A 139 1.08 -2.29 10.14
N VAL A 140 1.46 -2.97 11.23
CA VAL A 140 2.82 -3.48 11.42
C VAL A 140 2.82 -4.94 11.86
N PRO A 141 3.60 -5.83 11.21
CA PRO A 141 3.87 -7.16 11.75
C PRO A 141 4.86 -7.08 12.91
N LEU A 142 4.65 -7.90 13.94
CA LEU A 142 5.55 -7.98 15.09
C LEU A 142 6.27 -9.33 15.12
N LEU A 143 7.54 -9.30 15.54
CA LEU A 143 8.38 -10.49 15.70
C LEU A 143 7.72 -11.50 16.64
N GLY A 144 7.61 -12.75 16.19
CA GLY A 144 7.05 -13.85 16.97
C GLY A 144 5.54 -13.78 17.19
N ARG A 145 4.82 -12.95 16.42
CA ARG A 145 3.35 -12.88 16.43
C ARG A 145 2.78 -13.15 15.04
N SER A 146 1.66 -13.86 15.00
CA SER A 146 0.90 -14.07 13.77
C SER A 146 0.09 -12.84 13.38
N GLU A 147 -0.44 -12.13 14.36
CA GLU A 147 -1.28 -10.96 14.15
C GLU A 147 -0.42 -9.72 13.85
N LYS A 148 -0.82 -8.96 12.83
CA LYS A 148 -0.37 -7.58 12.65
C LYS A 148 -1.09 -6.69 13.66
N VAL A 149 -0.48 -5.55 14.01
CA VAL A 149 -1.11 -4.55 14.86
C VAL A 149 -1.50 -3.36 14.01
N ILE A 150 -2.76 -2.92 14.09
CA ILE A 150 -3.17 -1.64 13.52
C ILE A 150 -2.79 -0.52 14.48
N ILE A 151 -2.26 0.55 13.90
CA ILE A 151 -1.89 1.76 14.61
C ILE A 151 -2.71 2.87 14.00
N PHE A 152 -3.34 3.67 14.86
CA PHE A 152 -4.16 4.79 14.46
C PHE A 152 -3.90 5.97 15.39
N CYS A 153 -3.91 7.18 14.84
CA CYS A 153 -3.77 8.42 15.59
C CYS A 153 -4.31 9.59 14.77
N GLY A 154 -4.41 10.77 15.37
CA GLY A 154 -4.65 12.00 14.65
C GLY A 154 -3.41 12.40 13.84
N LEU A 155 -3.63 13.04 12.70
CA LEU A 155 -2.58 13.53 11.79
C LEU A 155 -1.57 14.45 12.49
N HIS A 156 -2.05 15.20 13.48
CA HIS A 156 -1.29 16.20 14.23
C HIS A 156 -0.89 15.75 15.64
N ASP A 157 -1.16 14.50 16.01
CA ASP A 157 -0.72 13.99 17.30
C ASP A 157 0.81 13.89 17.34
N ASN A 158 1.43 14.49 18.35
CA ASN A 158 2.85 14.28 18.62
C ASN A 158 2.98 13.16 19.66
N PRO A 159 3.58 12.00 19.31
CA PRO A 159 3.63 10.85 20.21
C PRO A 159 4.34 11.10 21.54
N LYS A 160 5.25 12.10 21.58
CA LYS A 160 6.06 12.41 22.76
C LYS A 160 5.52 13.58 23.59
N ASN A 161 4.44 14.24 23.15
CA ASN A 161 3.77 15.24 23.99
C ASN A 161 3.09 14.54 25.16
N SER A 162 3.41 14.99 26.37
CA SER A 162 2.94 14.35 27.58
C SER A 162 1.53 14.75 27.98
N PHE A 163 0.87 13.86 28.69
CA PHE A 163 -0.44 14.01 29.30
C PHE A 163 -0.53 15.28 30.15
N ALA A 164 0.53 15.59 30.90
CA ALA A 164 0.63 16.80 31.73
C ALA A 164 0.72 18.10 30.91
N ARG A 165 1.16 18.01 29.65
CA ARG A 165 1.34 19.15 28.72
C ARG A 165 0.32 19.11 27.58
N ASP A 166 -0.89 18.66 27.89
CA ASP A 166 -2.04 18.59 26.96
C ASP A 166 -1.74 17.80 25.67
N GLY A 167 -0.99 16.70 25.78
CA GLY A 167 -0.83 15.73 24.70
C GLY A 167 -2.16 15.20 24.18
N THR A 168 -2.17 14.78 22.91
CA THR A 168 -3.36 14.36 22.18
C THR A 168 -3.27 12.93 21.67
N PHE A 169 -4.44 12.33 21.47
CA PHE A 169 -4.63 11.06 20.78
C PHE A 169 -5.93 11.11 19.97
N CYS A 170 -5.88 10.65 18.72
CA CYS A 170 -6.97 10.77 17.74
C CYS A 170 -7.45 12.23 17.60
N GLY A 171 -6.50 13.18 17.63
CA GLY A 171 -6.78 14.62 17.53
C GLY A 171 -7.53 15.21 18.72
N LYS A 172 -7.66 14.48 19.84
CA LYS A 172 -8.35 14.91 21.06
C LYS A 172 -7.39 14.91 22.24
N PRO A 173 -7.52 15.84 23.21
CA PRO A 173 -6.72 15.80 24.44
C PRO A 173 -6.93 14.49 25.20
N TRP A 174 -5.87 13.93 25.77
CA TRP A 174 -5.96 12.68 26.53
C TRP A 174 -7.03 12.71 27.62
N LYS A 175 -7.17 13.82 28.35
CA LYS A 175 -8.20 13.98 29.39
C LYS A 175 -9.61 13.68 28.86
N LYS A 176 -9.90 14.11 27.63
CA LYS A 176 -11.17 13.84 26.95
C LYS A 176 -11.31 12.37 26.57
N ILE A 177 -10.26 11.79 25.96
CA ILE A 177 -10.26 10.37 25.59
C ILE A 177 -10.51 9.48 26.82
N LEU A 178 -9.79 9.70 27.92
CA LEU A 178 -9.94 8.89 29.14
C LEU A 178 -11.32 9.05 29.76
N HIS A 179 -11.84 10.27 29.80
CA HIS A 179 -13.20 10.54 30.28
C HIS A 179 -14.26 9.83 29.43
N ASP A 180 -14.20 9.99 28.11
CA ASP A 180 -15.21 9.47 27.18
C ASP A 180 -15.13 7.94 27.02
N SER A 181 -13.94 7.34 27.22
CA SER A 181 -13.71 5.89 27.13
C SER A 181 -13.82 5.16 28.47
N GLY A 182 -13.80 5.86 29.60
CA GLY A 182 -13.78 5.24 30.93
C GLY A 182 -12.46 4.52 31.29
N ILE A 183 -11.43 4.68 30.45
CA ILE A 183 -10.08 4.13 30.67
C ILE A 183 -9.38 4.93 31.76
N GLN A 184 -8.80 4.24 32.74
CA GLN A 184 -8.00 4.88 33.77
C GLN A 184 -6.54 5.05 33.31
N PRO A 185 -5.84 6.13 33.73
CA PRO A 185 -4.45 6.36 33.30
C PRO A 185 -3.50 5.20 33.63
N ASP A 186 -3.66 4.54 34.77
CA ASP A 186 -2.83 3.42 35.22
C ASP A 186 -3.01 2.15 34.37
N GLU A 187 -4.10 2.07 33.59
CA GLU A 187 -4.30 1.01 32.60
C GLU A 187 -3.45 1.20 31.34
N LEU A 188 -3.04 2.44 31.03
CA LEU A 188 -2.22 2.79 29.87
C LEU A 188 -0.74 2.88 30.21
N TRP A 189 -0.43 3.52 31.34
CA TRP A 189 0.92 3.82 31.79
C TRP A 189 1.17 3.15 33.14
N SER A 190 2.21 2.33 33.21
CA SER A 190 2.56 1.67 34.47
C SER A 190 3.01 2.71 35.50
N SER A 191 2.43 2.67 36.70
CA SER A 191 2.75 3.60 37.79
C SER A 191 4.20 3.56 38.26
N SER A 192 4.96 2.53 37.85
CA SER A 192 6.38 2.36 38.13
C SER A 192 7.31 3.04 37.10
N SER A 193 6.80 3.55 35.97
CA SER A 193 7.65 4.23 34.99
C SER A 193 7.90 5.68 35.39
N THR A 194 9.17 6.10 35.36
CA THR A 194 9.58 7.51 35.56
C THR A 194 9.39 8.37 34.32
N ASP A 195 8.97 7.78 33.20
CA ASP A 195 8.82 8.45 31.92
C ASP A 195 7.58 9.34 31.88
N GLU A 196 7.63 10.42 31.09
CA GLU A 196 6.45 11.25 30.88
C GLU A 196 5.34 10.41 30.19
N MET A 197 4.13 10.41 30.76
CA MET A 197 2.97 9.71 30.19
C MET A 197 2.61 10.33 28.84
N CYS A 198 2.82 9.63 27.73
CA CYS A 198 2.55 10.11 26.38
C CYS A 198 2.07 8.97 25.48
N LEU A 199 1.69 9.27 24.23
CA LEU A 199 1.24 8.24 23.29
C LEU A 199 2.35 7.22 22.96
N TRP A 200 3.62 7.64 22.99
CA TRP A 200 4.77 6.79 22.72
C TRP A 200 4.84 5.57 23.66
N ASN A 201 4.55 5.77 24.95
CA ASN A 201 4.63 4.74 25.99
C ASN A 201 3.26 4.23 26.48
N ALA A 202 2.14 4.76 25.95
CA ALA A 202 0.79 4.29 26.27
C ALA A 202 0.54 2.89 25.68
N LYS A 203 0.17 1.90 26.52
CA LYS A 203 -0.26 0.56 26.06
C LYS A 203 -1.70 0.59 25.56
N ILE A 204 -1.91 1.25 24.43
CA ILE A 204 -3.25 1.53 23.89
C ILE A 204 -3.64 0.63 22.71
N PHE A 205 -2.67 0.06 21.99
CA PHE A 205 -2.91 -0.70 20.77
C PHE A 205 -3.12 -2.19 21.09
N PRO A 206 -4.33 -2.74 20.90
CA PRO A 206 -4.59 -4.15 21.15
C PRO A 206 -3.95 -5.03 20.08
N VAL A 207 -3.60 -6.27 20.46
CA VAL A 207 -3.11 -7.30 19.54
C VAL A 207 -4.14 -8.43 19.50
N MET A 208 -4.91 -8.46 18.42
CA MET A 208 -6.05 -9.36 18.22
C MET A 208 -6.41 -9.42 16.72
N PRO A 209 -7.41 -10.21 16.28
CA PRO A 209 -7.83 -10.24 14.88
C PRO A 209 -8.18 -8.85 14.32
N LEU A 210 -7.91 -8.63 13.03
CA LEU A 210 -8.05 -7.32 12.38
C LEU A 210 -9.43 -6.68 12.58
N SER A 211 -10.50 -7.45 12.41
CA SER A 211 -11.88 -6.98 12.55
C SER A 211 -12.19 -6.44 13.96
N GLU A 212 -11.69 -7.12 14.99
CA GLU A 212 -11.83 -6.69 16.39
C GLU A 212 -11.01 -5.43 16.66
N MET A 213 -9.77 -5.38 16.15
CA MET A 213 -8.94 -4.18 16.29
C MET A 213 -9.58 -2.96 15.62
N LEU A 214 -10.11 -3.09 14.40
CA LEU A 214 -10.79 -2.00 13.68
C LEU A 214 -12.02 -1.49 14.45
N SER A 215 -12.76 -2.40 15.07
CA SER A 215 -13.91 -2.06 15.92
C SER A 215 -13.48 -1.25 17.15
N LEU A 216 -12.42 -1.68 17.84
CA LEU A 216 -11.85 -0.93 18.96
C LEU A 216 -11.25 0.41 18.54
N ALA A 217 -10.63 0.48 17.36
CA ALA A 217 -10.11 1.73 16.81
C ALA A 217 -11.24 2.74 16.57
N MET A 218 -12.35 2.32 15.95
CA MET A 218 -13.52 3.18 15.77
C MET A 218 -14.10 3.68 17.11
N TRP A 219 -14.15 2.82 18.11
CA TRP A 219 -14.57 3.20 19.47
C TRP A 219 -13.62 4.24 20.09
N LEU A 220 -12.30 4.02 20.04
CA LEU A 220 -11.30 4.96 20.57
C LEU A 220 -11.23 6.29 19.80
N MET A 221 -11.57 6.29 18.50
CA MET A 221 -11.76 7.51 17.70
C MET A 221 -13.08 8.22 18.02
N GLY A 222 -14.03 7.54 18.69
CA GLY A 222 -15.33 8.07 19.12
C GLY A 222 -16.45 7.95 18.09
N LEU A 223 -16.37 6.98 17.17
CA LEU A 223 -17.34 6.77 16.09
C LEU A 223 -18.44 5.75 16.41
N ASN A 224 -18.25 4.90 17.43
CA ASN A 224 -19.20 3.82 17.76
C ASN A 224 -19.57 3.82 19.25
N GLY A 225 -20.45 4.75 19.66
CA GLY A 225 -20.86 4.93 21.07
C GLY A 225 -21.86 3.90 21.57
N GLN A 226 -22.54 3.20 20.65
CA GLN A 226 -23.36 2.04 20.98
C GLN A 226 -22.38 0.89 21.29
N HIS A 227 -22.54 0.18 22.40
CA HIS A 227 -21.62 -0.87 22.89
C HIS A 227 -20.35 -0.43 23.64
N HIS A 228 -20.33 0.79 24.21
CA HIS A 228 -19.20 1.28 25.01
C HIS A 228 -18.68 0.26 26.06
N GLU A 229 -19.57 -0.33 26.88
CA GLU A 229 -19.16 -1.27 27.94
C GLU A 229 -18.50 -2.54 27.38
N HIS A 230 -19.03 -3.08 26.28
CA HIS A 230 -18.46 -4.24 25.59
C HIS A 230 -17.08 -3.92 25.00
N MET A 231 -16.95 -2.78 24.31
CA MET A 231 -15.68 -2.35 23.73
C MET A 231 -14.62 -2.11 24.81
N LEU A 232 -14.98 -1.44 25.91
CA LEU A 232 -14.08 -1.22 27.04
C LEU A 232 -13.65 -2.54 27.68
N SER A 233 -14.58 -3.49 27.85
CA SER A 233 -14.26 -4.83 28.37
C SER A 233 -13.29 -5.59 27.46
N ALA A 234 -13.57 -5.65 26.16
CA ALA A 234 -12.70 -6.30 25.17
C ALA A 234 -11.32 -5.64 25.12
N TRP A 235 -11.27 -4.29 25.15
CA TRP A 235 -10.01 -3.56 25.19
C TRP A 235 -9.20 -3.86 26.46
N ARG A 236 -9.85 -3.99 27.62
CA ARG A 236 -9.20 -4.34 28.90
C ARG A 236 -8.64 -5.75 28.96
N THR A 237 -9.33 -6.72 28.35
CA THR A 237 -8.89 -8.12 28.35
C THR A 237 -7.86 -8.43 27.27
N SER A 238 -7.74 -7.57 26.26
CA SER A 238 -6.74 -7.71 25.20
C SER A 238 -5.31 -7.52 25.71
N TYR A 239 -4.36 -8.23 25.08
CA TYR A 239 -2.94 -7.88 25.21
C TYR A 239 -2.69 -6.60 24.42
N ARG A 240 -2.07 -5.60 25.05
CA ARG A 240 -1.83 -4.28 24.45
C ARG A 240 -0.36 -3.91 24.45
N VAL A 241 0.03 -3.18 23.41
CA VAL A 241 1.39 -2.68 23.19
C VAL A 241 1.39 -1.16 23.03
N SER A 242 2.53 -0.55 23.34
CA SER A 242 2.80 0.87 23.05
C SER A 242 3.59 1.03 21.75
N LEU A 243 3.66 2.27 21.23
CA LEU A 243 4.50 2.58 20.06
C LEU A 243 5.96 2.23 20.31
N GLU A 244 6.47 2.49 21.51
CA GLU A 244 7.83 2.13 21.91
C GLU A 244 8.09 0.62 21.80
N GLN A 245 7.16 -0.18 22.34
CA GLN A 245 7.29 -1.64 22.32
C GLN A 245 7.18 -2.19 20.88
N MET A 246 6.24 -1.66 20.09
CA MET A 246 6.11 -2.01 18.68
C MET A 246 7.38 -1.66 17.93
N HIS A 247 7.90 -0.44 18.06
CA HIS A 247 9.11 0.01 17.36
C HIS A 247 10.32 -0.91 17.59
N ARG A 248 10.45 -1.52 18.78
CA ARG A 248 11.52 -2.50 19.08
C ARG A 248 11.28 -3.90 18.53
N SER A 249 10.05 -4.22 18.13
CA SER A 249 9.61 -5.56 17.77
C SER A 249 8.99 -5.67 16.37
N ILE A 250 9.07 -4.63 15.54
CA ILE A 250 8.63 -4.70 14.13
C ILE A 250 9.41 -5.80 13.40
N ASP A 251 8.69 -6.68 12.72
CA ASP A 251 9.28 -7.61 11.76
C ASP A 251 9.45 -6.91 10.40
N PHE A 252 10.57 -6.20 10.24
CA PHE A 252 10.86 -5.47 9.00
C PHE A 252 10.96 -6.40 7.79
N LYS A 253 11.43 -7.63 7.98
CA LYS A 253 11.54 -8.58 6.89
C LYS A 253 10.14 -8.94 6.39
N GLN A 254 9.23 -9.27 7.30
CA GLN A 254 7.84 -9.56 6.95
C GLN A 254 7.14 -8.35 6.35
N LEU A 255 7.36 -7.15 6.91
CA LEU A 255 6.80 -5.91 6.37
C LEU A 255 7.20 -5.67 4.90
N CYS A 256 8.50 -5.78 4.59
CA CYS A 256 8.99 -5.63 3.22
C CYS A 256 8.47 -6.74 2.29
N MET A 257 8.47 -7.99 2.76
CA MET A 257 7.94 -9.11 1.98
C MET A 257 6.46 -8.93 1.65
N ASP A 258 5.64 -8.51 2.62
CA ASP A 258 4.21 -8.25 2.43
C ASP A 258 3.97 -7.13 1.40
N SER A 259 4.73 -6.04 1.51
CA SER A 259 4.67 -4.92 0.56
C SER A 259 5.04 -5.34 -0.86
N SER A 260 6.17 -6.02 -1.04
CA SER A 260 6.61 -6.55 -2.34
C SER A 260 5.58 -7.51 -2.95
N ASN A 261 5.00 -8.40 -2.13
CA ASN A 261 3.99 -9.34 -2.60
C ASN A 261 2.69 -8.64 -3.01
N HIS A 262 2.25 -7.63 -2.25
CA HIS A 262 1.06 -6.84 -2.57
C HIS A 262 1.23 -6.09 -3.89
N GLN A 263 2.34 -5.38 -4.06
CA GLN A 263 2.65 -4.64 -5.28
C GLN A 263 2.79 -5.55 -6.50
N ALA A 264 3.45 -6.70 -6.34
CA ALA A 264 3.54 -7.73 -7.38
C ALA A 264 2.14 -8.25 -7.79
N ASN A 265 1.21 -8.42 -6.85
CA ASN A 265 -0.15 -8.84 -7.15
C ASN A 265 -0.93 -7.78 -7.94
N ILE A 266 -0.77 -6.49 -7.60
CA ILE A 266 -1.37 -5.39 -8.36
C ILE A 266 -0.77 -5.33 -9.76
N ALA A 267 0.55 -5.42 -9.89
CA ALA A 267 1.24 -5.44 -11.18
C ALA A 267 0.76 -6.63 -12.05
N ALA A 268 0.56 -7.80 -11.45
CA ALA A 268 -0.01 -8.97 -12.13
C ALA A 268 -1.44 -8.70 -12.62
N GLY A 269 -2.28 -8.07 -11.80
CA GLY A 269 -3.64 -7.66 -12.19
C GLY A 269 -3.65 -6.72 -13.39
N ILE A 270 -2.80 -5.69 -13.37
CA ILE A 270 -2.64 -4.72 -14.46
C ILE A 270 -2.12 -5.42 -15.73
N ALA A 271 -1.05 -6.20 -15.62
CA ALA A 271 -0.46 -6.94 -16.74
C ALA A 271 -1.48 -7.88 -17.41
N LYS A 272 -2.26 -8.62 -16.60
CA LYS A 272 -3.32 -9.50 -17.07
C LYS A 272 -4.41 -8.74 -17.82
N ALA A 273 -4.83 -7.58 -17.31
CA ALA A 273 -5.80 -6.72 -17.98
C ALA A 273 -5.24 -6.19 -19.30
N CYS A 274 -4.00 -5.70 -19.31
CA CYS A 274 -3.32 -5.24 -20.51
C CYS A 274 -3.27 -6.31 -21.61
N ILE A 275 -2.90 -7.54 -21.27
CA ILE A 275 -2.85 -8.64 -22.23
C ILE A 275 -4.25 -9.00 -22.73
N LYS A 276 -5.24 -9.09 -21.82
CA LYS A 276 -6.62 -9.46 -22.18
C LYS A 276 -7.28 -8.47 -23.12
N TYR A 277 -7.03 -7.16 -22.94
CA TYR A 277 -7.61 -6.09 -23.75
C TYR A 277 -6.70 -5.63 -24.90
N GLY A 278 -5.54 -6.27 -25.09
CA GLY A 278 -4.61 -5.91 -26.16
C GLY A 278 -3.85 -4.60 -25.94
N LEU A 279 -3.84 -4.06 -24.72
CA LEU A 279 -3.11 -2.84 -24.34
C LEU A 279 -1.63 -3.16 -24.05
N LEU A 280 -0.95 -3.71 -25.06
CA LEU A 280 0.40 -4.27 -24.92
C LEU A 280 1.53 -3.22 -24.87
N GLY A 281 1.31 -2.02 -24.33
CA GLY A 281 2.29 -0.91 -24.31
C GLY A 281 3.62 -1.22 -23.57
N ARG A 282 4.61 -0.30 -23.66
CA ARG A 282 6.00 -0.50 -23.18
C ARG A 282 6.15 -0.83 -21.69
N ASN A 283 5.13 -0.58 -20.87
CA ASN A 283 5.19 -0.79 -19.42
C ASN A 283 5.09 -2.26 -18.99
N LEU A 284 4.79 -3.20 -19.89
CA LEU A 284 4.61 -4.60 -19.49
C LEU A 284 5.90 -5.26 -18.98
N SER A 285 7.07 -4.89 -19.51
CA SER A 285 8.35 -5.39 -19.00
C SER A 285 8.62 -4.91 -17.57
N GLN A 286 8.33 -3.64 -17.28
CA GLN A 286 8.41 -3.09 -15.92
C GLN A 286 7.41 -3.80 -15.00
N LEU A 287 6.16 -4.00 -15.42
CA LEU A 287 5.18 -4.75 -14.64
C LEU A 287 5.65 -6.18 -14.36
N CYS A 288 6.33 -6.84 -15.30
CA CYS A 288 6.93 -8.15 -15.07
C CYS A 288 8.05 -8.10 -14.03
N ALA A 289 8.88 -7.06 -14.04
CA ALA A 289 9.89 -6.85 -13.00
C ALA A 289 9.25 -6.69 -11.61
N GLU A 290 8.16 -5.94 -11.51
CA GLU A 290 7.39 -5.83 -10.25
C GLU A 290 6.78 -7.18 -9.83
N ILE A 291 6.21 -7.95 -10.76
CA ILE A 291 5.64 -9.28 -10.48
C ILE A 291 6.69 -10.23 -9.89
N LEU A 292 7.94 -10.16 -10.37
CA LEU A 292 9.03 -10.99 -9.89
C LEU A 292 9.48 -10.67 -8.47
N GLN A 293 9.11 -9.51 -7.91
CA GLN A 293 9.37 -9.21 -6.49
C GLN A 293 8.66 -10.22 -5.57
N ASN A 294 7.59 -10.88 -6.05
CA ASN A 294 7.02 -12.03 -5.39
C ASN A 294 7.82 -13.30 -5.74
N GLU A 295 8.79 -13.63 -4.89
CA GLU A 295 9.69 -14.78 -5.07
C GLU A 295 8.96 -16.13 -5.19
N LYS A 296 7.75 -16.25 -4.62
CA LYS A 296 7.00 -17.52 -4.59
C LYS A 296 6.24 -17.79 -5.87
N THR A 297 5.59 -16.78 -6.43
CA THR A 297 4.63 -16.95 -7.55
C THR A 297 4.92 -16.09 -8.76
N GLY A 298 5.93 -15.21 -8.71
CA GLY A 298 6.22 -14.27 -9.80
C GLY A 298 6.53 -14.97 -11.13
N ILE A 299 7.44 -15.96 -11.11
CA ILE A 299 7.84 -16.70 -12.32
C ILE A 299 6.66 -17.46 -12.93
N SER A 300 5.86 -18.18 -12.12
CA SER A 300 4.71 -18.91 -12.63
C SER A 300 3.65 -17.98 -13.22
N THR A 301 3.41 -16.82 -12.58
CA THR A 301 2.51 -15.78 -13.09
C THR A 301 2.97 -15.24 -14.45
N CYS A 302 4.25 -14.91 -14.61
CA CYS A 302 4.81 -14.48 -15.90
C CYS A 302 4.71 -15.57 -16.97
N MET A 303 4.92 -16.85 -16.62
CA MET A 303 4.71 -17.97 -17.55
C MET A 303 3.24 -18.15 -17.97
N GLU A 304 2.29 -17.95 -17.06
CA GLU A 304 0.86 -17.92 -17.40
C GLU A 304 0.54 -16.81 -18.40
N PHE A 305 1.12 -15.63 -18.21
CA PHE A 305 0.96 -14.51 -19.13
C PHE A 305 1.59 -14.77 -20.50
N PHE A 306 2.74 -15.43 -20.55
CA PHE A 306 3.32 -15.88 -21.82
C PHE A 306 2.34 -16.78 -22.59
N ASN A 307 1.75 -17.77 -21.91
CA ASN A 307 0.75 -18.66 -22.50
C ASN A 307 -0.52 -17.91 -22.93
N LEU A 308 -0.95 -16.91 -22.16
CA LEU A 308 -2.09 -16.05 -22.48
C LEU A 308 -1.82 -15.25 -23.77
N CYS A 309 -0.63 -14.65 -23.89
CA CYS A 309 -0.19 -13.91 -25.07
C CYS A 309 -0.15 -14.80 -26.32
N CYS A 310 0.37 -16.02 -26.21
CA CYS A 310 0.37 -16.99 -27.32
C CYS A 310 -1.05 -17.28 -27.83
N LYS A 311 -2.02 -17.51 -26.93
CA LYS A 311 -3.41 -17.75 -27.31
C LYS A 311 -4.10 -16.51 -27.91
N PHE A 312 -3.63 -15.31 -27.56
CA PHE A 312 -4.18 -14.06 -28.10
C PHE A 312 -3.79 -13.87 -29.57
N LEU A 313 -2.56 -14.23 -29.96
CA LEU A 313 -2.09 -14.22 -31.36
C LEU A 313 -3.00 -15.03 -32.29
N ASP A 314 -3.37 -16.24 -31.87
CA ASP A 314 -4.19 -17.15 -32.67
C ASP A 314 -5.58 -16.57 -33.01
N LYS A 315 -6.08 -15.64 -32.17
CA LYS A 315 -7.45 -15.11 -32.28
C LYS A 315 -7.53 -13.70 -32.85
N ASN A 316 -6.51 -12.86 -32.64
CA ASN A 316 -6.60 -11.41 -32.85
C ASN A 316 -5.43 -10.80 -33.66
N SER A 317 -4.74 -11.60 -34.47
CA SER A 317 -3.56 -11.17 -35.26
C SER A 317 -3.77 -9.99 -36.22
N ARG A 318 -5.01 -9.53 -36.44
CA ARG A 318 -5.34 -8.39 -37.30
C ARG A 318 -5.57 -7.07 -36.56
N ILE A 319 -5.63 -7.08 -35.22
CA ILE A 319 -6.04 -5.92 -34.42
C ILE A 319 -4.84 -5.21 -33.78
N LEU A 320 -3.75 -5.94 -33.49
CA LEU A 320 -2.55 -5.41 -32.87
C LEU A 320 -1.32 -5.59 -33.76
N PRO A 321 -0.34 -4.68 -33.71
CA PRO A 321 0.96 -4.88 -34.33
C PRO A 321 1.61 -6.18 -33.82
N LEU A 322 1.96 -7.07 -34.74
CA LEU A 322 2.63 -8.34 -34.46
C LEU A 322 3.99 -8.11 -33.78
N SER A 323 4.70 -7.06 -34.19
CA SER A 323 5.97 -6.65 -33.56
C SER A 323 5.82 -6.45 -32.06
N ARG A 324 4.70 -5.84 -31.64
CA ARG A 324 4.45 -5.57 -30.23
C ARG A 324 4.16 -6.83 -29.46
N ILE A 325 3.42 -7.77 -30.04
CA ILE A 325 3.13 -9.04 -29.38
C ILE A 325 4.41 -9.86 -29.22
N TYR A 326 5.22 -9.97 -30.27
CA TYR A 326 6.51 -10.65 -30.19
C TYR A 326 7.42 -10.00 -29.15
N GLN A 327 7.46 -8.67 -29.06
CA GLN A 327 8.26 -7.99 -28.03
C GLN A 327 7.82 -8.40 -26.62
N VAL A 328 6.51 -8.41 -26.35
CA VAL A 328 5.96 -8.84 -25.05
C VAL A 328 6.35 -10.28 -24.73
N GLN A 329 6.28 -11.18 -25.71
CA GLN A 329 6.68 -12.56 -25.52
C GLN A 329 8.19 -12.70 -25.27
N VAL A 330 9.03 -11.88 -25.92
CA VAL A 330 10.47 -11.83 -25.69
C VAL A 330 10.75 -11.37 -24.26
N ASP A 331 10.09 -10.29 -23.83
CA ASP A 331 10.25 -9.74 -22.48
C ASP A 331 9.87 -10.80 -21.42
N LEU A 332 8.71 -11.44 -21.57
CA LEU A 332 8.25 -12.51 -20.67
C LEU A 332 9.20 -13.71 -20.65
N LEU A 333 9.74 -14.13 -21.81
CA LEU A 333 10.71 -15.22 -21.87
C LEU A 333 12.03 -14.85 -21.19
N LYS A 334 12.55 -13.63 -21.41
CA LYS A 334 13.79 -13.16 -20.75
C LYS A 334 13.61 -13.18 -19.23
N MET A 335 12.49 -12.66 -18.74
CA MET A 335 12.18 -12.62 -17.30
C MET A 335 11.98 -14.00 -16.67
N CYS A 336 11.55 -15.00 -17.45
CA CYS A 336 11.38 -16.37 -16.98
C CYS A 336 12.59 -17.30 -17.26
N GLY A 337 13.78 -16.76 -17.55
CA GLY A 337 14.99 -17.55 -17.80
C GLY A 337 15.04 -18.28 -19.16
N GLY A 338 14.15 -17.92 -20.09
CA GLY A 338 14.03 -18.49 -21.43
C GLY A 338 14.90 -17.81 -22.49
N GLU A 339 16.13 -17.42 -22.14
CA GLU A 339 16.97 -16.49 -22.91
C GLU A 339 17.26 -16.96 -24.34
N ILE A 340 17.52 -18.25 -24.54
CA ILE A 340 17.72 -18.84 -25.88
C ILE A 340 16.47 -18.66 -26.76
N LYS A 341 15.27 -18.93 -26.20
CA LYS A 341 14.00 -18.79 -26.92
C LYS A 341 13.69 -17.32 -27.19
N ALA A 342 13.98 -16.45 -26.23
CA ALA A 342 13.82 -15.01 -26.39
C ALA A 342 14.69 -14.47 -27.54
N ASN A 343 15.96 -14.85 -27.59
CA ASN A 343 16.90 -14.42 -28.63
C ASN A 343 16.49 -14.92 -30.03
N LEU A 344 15.93 -16.13 -30.12
CA LEU A 344 15.39 -16.64 -31.38
C LEU A 344 14.18 -15.82 -31.86
N MET A 345 13.30 -15.43 -30.94
CA MET A 345 12.08 -14.69 -31.26
C MET A 345 12.30 -13.19 -31.48
N GLU A 346 13.40 -12.64 -30.99
CA GLU A 346 13.79 -11.24 -31.24
C GLU A 346 13.96 -10.94 -32.74
N ARG A 347 14.36 -11.94 -33.54
CA ARG A 347 14.36 -11.82 -35.01
C ARG A 347 12.95 -11.60 -35.56
N SER A 348 11.95 -12.30 -35.03
CA SER A 348 10.54 -12.14 -35.42
C SER A 348 10.00 -10.77 -35.07
N VAL A 349 10.46 -10.16 -33.96
CA VAL A 349 10.14 -8.77 -33.61
C VAL A 349 10.59 -7.83 -34.73
N TRP A 350 11.87 -7.87 -35.08
CA TRP A 350 12.44 -6.96 -36.09
C TRP A 350 11.89 -7.17 -37.48
N MET A 351 11.61 -8.43 -37.87
CA MET A 351 10.91 -8.73 -39.12
C MET A 351 9.51 -8.11 -39.15
N ALA A 352 8.73 -8.27 -38.07
CA ALA A 352 7.40 -7.67 -37.98
C ALA A 352 7.45 -6.14 -37.99
N VAL A 353 8.43 -5.51 -37.31
CA VAL A 353 8.62 -4.05 -37.38
C VAL A 353 8.91 -3.60 -38.82
N ALA A 354 9.77 -4.31 -39.54
CA ALA A 354 10.11 -3.98 -40.92
C ALA A 354 8.89 -4.08 -41.84
N ASP A 355 8.09 -5.15 -41.70
CA ASP A 355 6.89 -5.37 -42.50
C ASP A 355 5.80 -4.33 -42.20
N GLU A 356 5.54 -4.04 -40.92
CA GLU A 356 4.59 -3.02 -40.47
C GLU A 356 5.00 -1.63 -40.94
N THR A 357 6.29 -1.30 -40.85
CA THR A 357 6.84 -0.02 -41.34
C THR A 357 6.71 0.07 -42.86
N ALA A 358 7.04 -0.99 -43.60
CA ALA A 358 6.92 -1.02 -45.05
C ALA A 358 5.45 -0.92 -45.51
N ALA A 359 4.52 -1.54 -44.78
CA ALA A 359 3.09 -1.40 -45.01
C ALA A 359 2.62 0.03 -44.73
N ALA A 360 3.02 0.64 -43.62
CA ALA A 360 2.68 2.02 -43.30
C ALA A 360 3.20 3.00 -44.37
N VAL A 361 4.42 2.82 -44.87
CA VAL A 361 4.98 3.65 -45.96
C VAL A 361 4.25 3.43 -47.28
N LYS A 362 3.87 2.19 -47.61
CA LYS A 362 3.14 1.85 -48.86
C LYS A 362 1.68 2.33 -48.86
N PHE A 363 1.06 2.41 -47.69
CA PHE A 363 -0.37 2.70 -47.53
C PHE A 363 -0.67 3.98 -46.72
N GLY A 364 0.33 4.84 -46.46
CA GLY A 364 0.17 6.01 -45.59
C GLY A 364 1.14 7.17 -45.87
N LEU A 365 0.78 7.99 -46.86
CA LEU A 365 0.69 9.46 -46.77
C LEU A 365 -0.56 9.86 -47.58
N GLU A 366 -1.76 9.62 -47.02
CA GLU A 366 -3.00 10.34 -47.36
C GLU A 366 -3.64 10.83 -46.06
#